data_AF-A0A183I487-F1
#
_entry.id   AF-A0A183I487-F1
#
_cell.length_a   1.000
_cell.length_b   1.000
_cell.length_c   1.000
_cell.angle_alpha   90.00
_cell.angle_beta   90.00
_cell.angle_gamma   90.00
#
_symmetry.space_group_name_H-M   'P 1'
#
loop_
_entity.id
_entity.type
_entity.pdbx_description
1 polymer ?
#
loop_
_entity_poly.entity_id
_entity_poly.type
_entity_poly.pdbx_seq_one_letter_code
_entity_poly.pdbx_strand_id
1 'polypeptide(L)'
;MLLRSTTNQLTCYYYYFLLTLLLLLSLCTKQSTASIFEQASRSRCEPIEIPLCKDIPYKYTYFPNSLLQPDQQSLQTQTEHFKPLIKTNCNPHIKFFICSVFAPMCPEHMPQAVTSCRSVCEEVPINHSS
;
A
#
# COMPACT_ATOMS: atom_id res chain seq x y z
N MET A 1 7.92 33.94 59.72
CA MET A 1 6.67 33.46 59.08
C MET A 1 6.59 33.80 57.58
N LEU A 2 7.69 33.82 56.81
CA LEU A 2 7.65 34.14 55.36
C LEU A 2 8.17 33.02 54.44
N LEU A 3 8.81 31.97 54.99
CA LEU A 3 9.30 30.81 54.23
C LEU A 3 8.21 29.77 53.89
N ARG A 4 7.04 29.86 54.54
CA ARG A 4 5.89 28.94 54.34
C ARG A 4 4.95 29.40 53.21
N SER A 5 5.07 30.67 52.78
CA SER A 5 4.27 31.25 51.71
C SER A 5 4.86 31.00 50.32
N THR A 6 6.18 31.05 50.20
CA THR A 6 6.91 30.82 48.93
C THR A 6 6.96 29.34 48.55
N THR A 7 7.09 28.45 49.53
CA THR A 7 7.02 26.99 49.34
C THR A 7 5.65 26.55 48.84
N ASN A 8 4.57 27.15 49.34
CA ASN A 8 3.20 26.94 48.85
C ASN A 8 2.96 27.49 47.44
N GLN A 9 3.57 28.62 47.07
CA GLN A 9 3.47 29.15 45.70
C GLN A 9 4.27 28.32 44.69
N LEU A 10 5.49 27.90 45.04
CA LEU A 10 6.32 27.06 44.18
C LEU A 10 5.74 25.65 44.02
N THR A 11 5.20 25.06 45.09
CA THR A 11 4.47 23.78 44.99
C THR A 11 3.19 23.92 44.18
N CYS A 12 2.47 25.04 44.29
CA CYS A 12 1.30 25.31 43.45
C CYS A 12 1.68 25.44 41.96
N TYR A 13 2.74 26.18 41.65
CA TYR A 13 3.25 26.30 40.28
C TYR A 13 3.71 24.95 39.73
N TYR A 14 4.39 24.13 40.54
CA TYR A 14 4.82 22.79 40.17
C TYR A 14 3.64 21.84 39.91
N TYR A 15 2.61 21.87 40.76
CA TYR A 15 1.38 21.09 40.54
C TYR A 15 0.63 21.54 39.28
N TYR A 16 0.51 22.85 39.04
CA TYR A 16 -0.09 23.37 37.80
C TYR A 16 0.70 22.93 36.56
N PHE A 17 2.03 22.99 36.61
CA PHE A 17 2.90 22.56 35.51
C PHE A 17 2.81 21.05 35.26
N LEU A 18 2.76 20.23 36.31
CA LEU A 18 2.55 18.79 36.17
C LEU A 18 1.15 18.46 35.61
N LEU A 19 0.12 19.17 36.06
CA LEU A 19 -1.25 18.99 35.56
C LEU A 19 -1.37 19.37 34.09
N THR A 20 -0.76 20.47 33.65
CA THR A 20 -0.76 20.86 32.22
C THR A 20 0.04 19.89 31.36
N LEU A 21 1.19 19.40 31.85
CA LEU A 21 1.99 18.38 31.16
C LEU A 21 1.21 17.07 30.98
N LEU A 22 0.51 16.59 32.02
CA LEU A 22 -0.33 15.40 31.94
C LEU A 22 -1.52 15.59 31.00
N LEU A 23 -2.14 16.79 30.98
CA LEU A 23 -3.22 17.10 30.07
C LEU A 23 -2.74 17.08 28.61
N LEU A 24 -1.60 17.72 28.30
CA LEU A 24 -1.00 17.74 26.97
C LEU A 24 -0.61 16.34 26.47
N LEU A 25 -0.09 15.47 27.34
CA LEU A 25 0.20 14.08 27.02
C LEU A 25 -1.09 13.30 26.69
N SER A 26 -2.19 13.54 27.42
CA SER A 26 -3.48 12.88 27.15
C SER A 26 -4.08 13.30 25.80
N LEU A 27 -3.92 14.57 25.39
CA LEU A 27 -4.32 15.07 24.07
C LEU A 27 -3.49 14.43 22.92
N CYS A 28 -2.23 14.04 23.18
CA CYS A 28 -1.39 13.34 22.21
C CYS A 28 -1.79 11.85 22.02
N THR A 29 -2.37 11.22 23.04
CA THR A 29 -2.79 9.79 22.99
C THR A 29 -4.19 9.56 22.39
N LYS A 30 -4.91 10.61 21.99
CA LYS A 30 -6.21 10.50 21.31
C LYS A 30 -6.08 10.36 19.78
N GLN A 31 -4.94 9.90 19.28
CA GLN A 31 -4.86 9.43 17.92
C GLN A 31 -5.36 7.98 17.88
N SER A 32 -6.58 7.78 17.41
CA SER A 32 -7.09 6.47 17.01
C SER A 32 -6.17 5.89 15.93
N THR A 33 -5.15 5.14 16.32
CA THR A 33 -4.23 4.45 15.41
C THR A 33 -4.92 3.37 14.57
N ALA A 34 -6.18 3.05 14.88
CA ALA A 34 -7.00 2.12 14.12
C ALA A 34 -7.52 2.68 12.78
N SER A 35 -7.75 4.00 12.64
CA SER A 35 -8.42 4.54 11.43
C SER A 35 -7.49 4.84 10.26
N ILE A 36 -6.19 5.08 10.50
CA ILE A 36 -5.24 5.40 9.42
C ILE A 36 -4.90 4.15 8.58
N PHE A 37 -4.76 2.99 9.22
CA PHE A 37 -4.44 1.74 8.52
C PHE A 37 -5.67 1.11 7.81
N GLU A 38 -6.88 1.28 8.38
CA GLU A 38 -8.13 0.78 7.78
C GLU A 38 -8.66 1.68 6.66
N GLN A 39 -8.53 3.01 6.74
CA GLN A 39 -8.98 3.89 5.66
C GLN A 39 -8.10 3.72 4.42
N ALA A 40 -6.80 3.51 4.61
CA ALA A 40 -5.88 3.23 3.52
C ALA A 40 -6.21 1.93 2.79
N SER A 41 -6.81 0.91 3.43
CA SER A 41 -7.09 -0.39 2.78
C SER A 41 -8.35 -0.37 1.89
N ARG A 42 -9.30 0.54 2.13
CA ARG A 42 -10.56 0.62 1.36
C ARG A 42 -10.48 1.39 0.05
N SER A 43 -9.38 2.10 -0.23
CA SER A 43 -9.23 2.96 -1.42
C SER A 43 -8.01 2.61 -2.29
N ARG A 44 -7.60 1.34 -2.37
CA ARG A 44 -6.42 0.91 -3.16
C ARG A 44 -6.76 0.29 -4.51
N CYS A 45 -8.03 0.31 -4.90
CA CYS A 45 -8.47 -0.32 -6.13
C CYS A 45 -8.76 0.73 -7.18
N GLU A 46 -7.96 0.72 -8.23
CA GLU A 46 -8.01 1.69 -9.31
C GLU A 46 -8.28 0.97 -10.63
N PRO A 47 -8.94 1.62 -11.61
CA PRO A 47 -9.04 1.08 -12.96
C PRO A 47 -7.64 0.78 -13.51
N ILE A 48 -7.50 -0.33 -14.23
CA ILE A 48 -6.24 -0.64 -14.92
C ILE A 48 -6.03 0.40 -16.02
N GLU A 49 -4.91 1.13 -15.97
CA GLU A 49 -4.53 2.10 -17.00
C GLU A 49 -3.44 1.56 -17.94
N ILE A 50 -2.75 0.48 -17.55
CA ILE A 50 -1.68 -0.14 -18.33
C ILE A 50 -2.23 -0.71 -19.65
N PRO A 51 -1.85 -0.17 -20.84
CA PRO A 51 -2.43 -0.57 -22.12
C PRO A 51 -2.32 -2.06 -22.42
N LEU A 52 -1.18 -2.67 -22.07
CA LEU A 52 -0.97 -4.11 -22.25
C LEU A 52 -2.00 -4.98 -21.50
N CYS A 53 -2.51 -4.47 -20.38
CA CYS A 53 -3.34 -5.19 -19.42
C CYS A 53 -4.82 -4.80 -19.46
N LYS A 54 -5.26 -3.97 -20.43
CA LYS A 54 -6.68 -3.59 -20.58
C LYS A 54 -7.59 -4.78 -20.97
N ASP A 55 -7.05 -5.72 -21.72
CA ASP A 55 -7.78 -6.90 -22.23
C ASP A 55 -7.40 -8.17 -21.47
N ILE A 56 -7.62 -8.15 -20.16
CA ILE A 56 -7.53 -9.31 -19.26
C ILE A 56 -8.88 -9.50 -18.53
N PRO A 57 -9.10 -10.63 -17.83
CA PRO A 57 -10.40 -10.99 -17.24
C PRO A 57 -10.93 -10.07 -16.13
N TYR A 58 -10.12 -9.12 -15.63
CA TYR A 58 -10.51 -8.17 -14.60
C TYR A 58 -10.16 -6.73 -15.01
N LYS A 59 -10.81 -5.74 -14.37
CA LYS A 59 -10.73 -4.31 -14.76
C LYS A 59 -10.10 -3.40 -13.71
N TYR A 60 -9.95 -3.87 -12.48
CA TYR A 60 -9.42 -3.10 -11.36
C TYR A 60 -8.15 -3.74 -10.80
N THR A 61 -7.14 -2.91 -10.54
CA THR A 61 -5.86 -3.32 -9.96
C THR A 61 -5.71 -2.73 -8.57
N TYR A 62 -4.98 -3.46 -7.71
CA TYR A 62 -4.49 -2.90 -6.47
C TYR A 62 -3.30 -1.97 -6.76
N PHE A 63 -3.36 -0.72 -6.31
CA PHE A 63 -2.30 0.28 -6.48
C PHE A 63 -2.11 1.11 -5.19
N PRO A 64 -0.87 1.47 -4.80
CA PRO A 64 0.40 1.10 -5.42
C PRO A 64 0.67 -0.41 -5.32
N ASN A 65 1.21 -0.99 -6.39
CA ASN A 65 1.67 -2.38 -6.38
C ASN A 65 3.08 -2.49 -5.75
N SER A 66 3.58 -3.71 -5.61
CA SER A 66 4.89 -3.99 -5.00
C SER A 66 6.10 -3.58 -5.85
N LEU A 67 5.91 -3.02 -7.05
CA LEU A 67 6.98 -2.56 -7.95
C LEU A 67 7.48 -1.13 -7.63
N LEU A 68 6.96 -0.52 -6.55
CA LEU A 68 7.39 0.78 -6.00
C LEU A 68 7.41 1.91 -7.05
N GLN A 69 6.51 1.85 -8.03
CA GLN A 69 6.35 2.89 -9.02
C GLN A 69 5.37 3.98 -8.55
N PRO A 70 5.57 5.24 -8.96
CA PRO A 70 4.73 6.35 -8.53
C PRO A 70 3.29 6.28 -9.06
N ASP A 71 3.11 5.75 -10.28
CA ASP A 71 1.83 5.70 -10.97
C ASP A 71 1.78 4.53 -11.98
N GLN A 72 0.59 4.20 -12.47
CA GLN A 72 0.41 3.14 -13.47
C GLN A 72 1.03 3.47 -14.85
N GLN A 73 1.24 4.76 -15.17
CA GLN A 73 1.81 5.19 -16.46
C GLN A 73 3.29 4.83 -16.56
N SER A 74 4.04 4.98 -15.46
CA SER A 74 5.45 4.58 -15.37
C SER A 74 5.64 3.07 -15.59
N LEU A 75 4.66 2.25 -15.18
CA LEU A 75 4.66 0.80 -15.42
C LEU A 75 4.40 0.44 -16.89
N GLN A 76 3.75 1.31 -17.67
CA GLN A 76 3.48 1.06 -19.09
C GLN A 76 4.79 0.76 -19.83
N THR A 77 5.78 1.64 -19.68
CA THR A 77 7.11 1.48 -20.28
C THR A 77 7.76 0.15 -19.92
N GLN A 78 7.61 -0.31 -18.67
CA GLN A 78 8.17 -1.59 -18.22
C GLN A 78 7.45 -2.78 -18.87
N THR A 79 6.12 -2.72 -18.97
CA THR A 79 5.33 -3.80 -19.58
C THR A 79 5.58 -3.95 -21.09
N GLU A 80 5.95 -2.87 -21.79
CA GLU A 80 6.29 -2.90 -23.21
C GLU A 80 7.42 -3.88 -23.55
N HIS A 81 8.39 -4.04 -22.64
CA HIS A 81 9.52 -4.98 -22.83
C HIS A 81 9.07 -6.44 -22.98
N PHE A 82 7.88 -6.79 -22.48
CA PHE A 82 7.35 -8.14 -22.59
C PHE A 82 6.47 -8.36 -23.83
N LYS A 83 6.18 -7.32 -24.63
CA LYS A 83 5.40 -7.48 -25.88
C LYS A 83 6.01 -8.49 -26.85
N PRO A 84 7.34 -8.54 -27.10
CA PRO A 84 7.92 -9.56 -27.97
C PRO A 84 7.62 -10.97 -27.47
N LEU A 85 7.74 -11.20 -26.16
CA LEU A 85 7.46 -12.49 -25.53
C LEU A 85 5.98 -12.88 -25.68
N ILE A 86 5.05 -11.96 -25.42
CA ILE A 86 3.60 -12.20 -25.60
C ILE A 86 3.29 -12.55 -27.06
N LYS A 87 3.92 -11.86 -28.02
CA LYS A 87 3.71 -12.11 -29.46
C LYS A 87 4.19 -13.48 -29.94
N THR A 88 5.10 -14.13 -29.22
CA THR A 88 5.51 -15.52 -29.56
C THR A 88 4.34 -16.49 -29.43
N ASN A 89 3.35 -16.17 -28.60
CA ASN A 89 2.20 -17.01 -28.30
C ASN A 89 2.57 -18.44 -27.84
N CYS A 90 3.74 -18.58 -27.21
CA CYS A 90 4.26 -19.87 -26.74
C CYS A 90 3.35 -20.51 -25.66
N ASN A 91 2.77 -19.69 -24.79
CA ASN A 91 1.80 -20.13 -23.79
C ASN A 91 0.65 -19.08 -23.69
N PRO A 92 -0.63 -19.49 -23.71
CA PRO A 92 -1.77 -18.58 -23.62
C PRO A 92 -1.82 -17.75 -22.32
N HIS A 93 -1.16 -18.20 -21.25
CA HIS A 93 -1.14 -17.56 -19.94
C HIS A 93 -0.07 -16.47 -19.78
N ILE A 94 0.86 -16.32 -20.73
CA ILE A 94 1.98 -15.35 -20.61
C ILE A 94 1.47 -13.93 -20.33
N LYS A 95 0.51 -13.45 -21.13
CA LYS A 95 -0.06 -12.10 -20.97
C LYS A 95 -0.71 -11.94 -19.59
N PHE A 96 -1.50 -12.93 -19.17
CA PHE A 96 -2.16 -12.93 -17.88
C PHE A 96 -1.16 -12.92 -16.73
N PHE A 97 -0.11 -13.75 -16.82
CA PHE A 97 0.94 -13.83 -15.81
C PHE A 97 1.66 -12.49 -15.64
N ILE A 98 2.12 -11.87 -16.74
CA ILE A 98 2.75 -10.54 -16.72
C ILE A 98 1.81 -9.53 -16.06
N CYS A 99 0.55 -9.45 -16.51
CA CYS A 99 -0.40 -8.51 -15.94
C CYS A 99 -0.72 -8.79 -14.47
N SER A 100 -0.66 -10.03 -13.99
CA SER A 100 -0.86 -10.35 -12.57
C SER A 100 0.27 -9.81 -11.67
N VAL A 101 1.45 -9.52 -12.24
CA VAL A 101 2.58 -8.89 -11.53
C VAL A 101 2.47 -7.36 -11.58
N PHE A 102 2.23 -6.79 -12.77
CA PHE A 102 2.20 -5.34 -12.98
C PHE A 102 0.88 -4.68 -12.57
N ALA A 103 -0.24 -5.40 -12.67
CA ALA A 103 -1.58 -4.93 -12.38
C ALA A 103 -2.36 -6.00 -11.60
N PRO A 104 -1.95 -6.34 -10.36
CA PRO A 104 -2.55 -7.46 -9.63
C PRO A 104 -4.04 -7.21 -9.36
N MET A 105 -4.85 -8.27 -9.41
CA MET A 105 -6.30 -8.18 -9.28
C MET A 105 -6.69 -7.58 -7.93
N CYS A 106 -7.63 -6.63 -7.95
CA CYS A 106 -8.36 -6.22 -6.75
C CYS A 106 -9.75 -6.90 -6.74
N PRO A 107 -9.98 -7.87 -5.83
CA PRO A 107 -11.32 -8.43 -5.61
C PRO A 107 -12.17 -7.45 -4.80
N GLU A 108 -13.44 -7.32 -5.17
CA GLU A 108 -14.42 -6.65 -4.31
C GLU A 108 -14.44 -7.35 -2.94
N HIS A 109 -14.37 -6.56 -1.87
CA HIS A 109 -14.39 -7.02 -0.47
C HIS A 109 -13.15 -7.76 0.04
N MET A 110 -12.03 -7.77 -0.69
CA MET A 110 -10.78 -8.34 -0.19
C MET A 110 -9.73 -7.24 0.08
N PRO A 111 -9.08 -7.20 1.25
CA PRO A 111 -8.14 -6.13 1.60
C PRO A 111 -6.79 -6.22 0.88
N GLN A 112 -6.56 -7.30 0.13
CA GLN A 112 -5.27 -7.67 -0.45
C GLN A 112 -5.37 -7.93 -1.95
N ALA A 113 -4.28 -7.63 -2.65
CA ALA A 113 -4.11 -7.91 -4.06
C ALA A 113 -4.02 -9.43 -4.30
N VAL A 114 -4.55 -9.88 -5.44
CA VAL A 114 -4.46 -11.28 -5.88
C VAL A 114 -3.57 -11.37 -7.11
N THR A 115 -2.49 -12.14 -7.01
CA THR A 115 -1.56 -12.44 -8.11
C THR A 115 -1.80 -13.86 -8.65
N SER A 116 -1.09 -14.23 -9.72
CA SER A 116 -1.17 -15.59 -10.27
C SER A 116 -0.68 -16.66 -9.28
N CYS A 117 -1.29 -17.84 -9.35
CA CYS A 117 -0.87 -18.99 -8.57
C CYS A 117 0.54 -19.47 -9.00
N ARG A 118 1.25 -20.12 -8.08
CA ARG A 118 2.58 -20.71 -8.34
C ARG A 118 2.58 -21.64 -9.56
N SER A 119 1.55 -22.48 -9.73
CA SER A 119 1.45 -23.39 -10.88
C SER A 119 1.48 -22.65 -12.22
N VAL A 120 0.78 -21.52 -12.33
CA VAL A 120 0.76 -20.69 -13.55
C VAL A 120 2.13 -20.05 -13.81
N CYS A 121 2.85 -19.66 -12.75
CA CYS A 121 4.23 -19.16 -12.87
C CYS A 121 5.16 -20.24 -13.45
N GLU A 122 5.03 -21.47 -12.98
CA GLU A 122 5.84 -22.61 -13.42
C GLU A 122 5.52 -23.03 -14.88
N GLU A 123 4.29 -22.78 -15.36
CA GLU A 123 3.89 -23.00 -16.76
C GLU A 123 4.44 -21.95 -17.73
N VAL A 124 4.86 -20.78 -17.24
CA VAL A 124 5.46 -19.70 -18.03
C VAL A 124 6.97 -19.65 -17.74
N PRO A 125 7.78 -20.62 -18.21
CA PRO A 125 9.21 -20.56 -18.04
C PRO A 125 9.74 -19.38 -18.84
N ILE A 126 10.21 -18.37 -18.12
CA ILE A 126 10.98 -17.28 -18.70
C ILE A 126 12.37 -17.87 -18.95
N ASN A 127 12.60 -18.42 -20.14
CA ASN A 127 13.93 -18.90 -20.55
C ASN A 127 14.89 -17.70 -20.66
N HIS A 128 15.40 -17.26 -19.52
CA HIS A 128 16.55 -16.37 -19.38
C HIS A 128 17.54 -16.87 -18.32
N SER A 129 17.39 -18.11 -17.85
CA SER A 129 18.39 -18.81 -17.04
C SER A 129 19.35 -19.55 -17.95
N SER A 130 20.28 -18.82 -18.57
CA SER A 130 21.51 -19.37 -19.15
C SER A 130 22.69 -18.70 -18.50
#